data_AF-A0A1L8E1H2-F1
#
_entry.id   AF-A0A1L8E1H2-F1
#
_cell.length_a   1.000
_cell.length_b   1.000
_cell.length_c   1.000
_cell.angle_alpha   90.00
_cell.angle_beta   90.00
_cell.angle_gamma   90.00
#
_symmetry.space_group_name_H-M   'P 1'
#
loop_
_entity.id
_entity.type
_entity.pdbx_description
1 polymer ?
#
loop_
_entity_poly.entity_id
_entity_poly.type
_entity_poly.pdbx_seq_one_letter_code
_entity_poly.pdbx_strand_id
1 'polypeptide(L)'
;VYQKMVVYQQYRTVRFGLVLGIVVLTVFLYISYYTNPIEPLYTKHHLASQPIENLPQNAAPLVSGGGYENFTGSTGNRSNEKISGLVSRNDTKIEVERLSSADDTADSSVGRLTVELEAPAVAPNQPSSSAYSPPVVATGSQNSYKESEKPEVRIPPSGSLDGSVLRFSAQGASAVENTPPKTSASSANEVKTNTTAVARGHLDPAQGIRTSELYESGHSEPNTDLCPAMGENVRLLVLVTSAPSHYDARMAIRHTWGHYGMRRDTVVAFFLGSTGDATLEEQLLAENTLFGDLIQGRFVDSYNNLTLKTISMLEWVDTYCPQVSFVLKTDDDMFINVPKLMQFMEKHNHERRHIYGRLAKKWKPIRNKKSKYYVSPQQYLPKYFPDFTTGPAYLMTSDVIHELYEKSLEQTYLKLEDVYTTGIVAQIVKVKRVHVTEFLNRRIAFNACNIKKAISVHMVKGQEQYDLWKKLMDTNLKCK
;
A
#
# COMPACT_ATOMS: atom_id res chain seq x y z
N VAL A 1 -30.21 -5.27 0.03
CA VAL A 1 -29.50 -3.96 0.23
C VAL A 1 -30.07 -3.21 1.43
N TYR A 2 -31.37 -2.91 1.48
CA TYR A 2 -32.00 -2.18 2.61
C TYR A 2 -31.79 -2.83 3.99
N GLN A 3 -31.93 -4.15 4.11
CA GLN A 3 -31.66 -4.86 5.38
C GLN A 3 -30.19 -4.77 5.82
N LYS A 4 -29.23 -4.76 4.88
CA LYS A 4 -27.81 -4.58 5.20
C LYS A 4 -27.51 -3.14 5.67
N MET A 5 -28.20 -2.14 5.10
CA MET A 5 -28.07 -0.73 5.51
C MET A 5 -28.65 -0.46 6.91
N VAL A 6 -29.76 -1.12 7.28
CA VAL A 6 -30.36 -0.98 8.61
C VAL A 6 -29.46 -1.60 9.69
N VAL A 7 -28.90 -2.78 9.42
CA VAL A 7 -27.91 -3.41 10.30
C VAL A 7 -26.68 -2.52 10.44
N TYR A 8 -26.16 -1.96 9.34
CA TYR A 8 -25.01 -1.04 9.36
C TYR A 8 -25.26 0.23 10.22
N GLN A 9 -26.45 0.83 10.13
CA GLN A 9 -26.85 1.98 10.97
C GLN A 9 -26.95 1.60 12.46
N GLN A 10 -27.47 0.42 12.78
CA GLN A 10 -27.55 -0.09 14.15
C GLN A 10 -26.15 -0.33 14.75
N TYR A 11 -25.25 -0.98 14.00
CA TYR A 11 -23.87 -1.21 14.44
C TYR A 11 -23.09 0.10 14.63
N ARG A 12 -23.30 1.10 13.76
CA ARG A 12 -22.67 2.43 13.90
C ARG A 12 -23.08 3.13 15.20
N THR A 13 -24.35 3.03 15.58
CA THR A 13 -24.87 3.66 16.81
C THR A 13 -24.32 2.96 18.06
N VAL A 14 -24.25 1.63 18.04
CA VAL A 14 -23.65 0.82 19.13
C VAL A 14 -22.15 1.11 19.26
N ARG A 15 -21.42 1.22 18.14
CA ARG A 15 -19.99 1.55 18.12
C ARG A 15 -19.71 2.96 18.68
N PHE A 16 -20.55 3.94 18.36
CA PHE A 16 -20.41 5.30 18.90
C PHE A 16 -20.65 5.32 20.42
N GLY A 17 -21.65 4.58 20.90
CA GLY A 17 -21.92 4.43 22.34
C GLY A 17 -20.78 3.73 23.09
N LEU A 18 -20.18 2.69 22.49
CA LEU A 18 -19.11 1.93 23.13
C LEU A 18 -17.79 2.71 23.19
N VAL A 19 -17.45 3.44 22.12
CA VAL A 19 -16.27 4.35 22.11
C VAL A 19 -16.46 5.49 23.10
N LEU A 20 -17.65 6.11 23.15
CA LEU A 20 -17.95 7.16 24.13
C LEU A 20 -17.87 6.62 25.56
N GLY A 21 -18.38 5.41 25.81
CA GLY A 21 -18.29 4.74 27.11
C GLY A 21 -16.84 4.50 27.56
N ILE A 22 -15.97 4.04 26.66
CA ILE A 22 -14.54 3.83 26.95
C ILE A 22 -13.83 5.16 27.24
N VAL A 23 -14.14 6.22 26.50
CA VAL A 23 -13.55 7.55 26.73
C VAL A 23 -13.99 8.11 28.09
N VAL A 24 -15.27 7.99 28.43
CA VAL A 24 -15.78 8.42 29.75
C VAL A 24 -15.14 7.61 30.87
N LEU A 25 -15.02 6.29 30.72
CA LEU A 25 -14.41 5.43 31.73
C LEU A 25 -12.92 5.73 31.93
N THR A 26 -12.18 5.96 30.84
CA THR A 26 -10.74 6.30 30.92
C THR A 26 -10.52 7.67 31.55
N VAL A 27 -11.35 8.67 31.23
CA VAL A 27 -11.31 9.98 31.90
C VAL A 27 -11.68 9.85 33.39
N PHE A 28 -12.68 9.04 33.74
CA PHE A 28 -13.09 8.83 35.13
C PHE A 28 -12.00 8.13 35.96
N LEU A 29 -11.36 7.09 35.40
CA LEU A 29 -10.24 6.40 36.03
C LEU A 29 -9.01 7.30 36.16
N TYR A 30 -8.73 8.12 35.14
CA TYR A 30 -7.65 9.10 35.18
C TYR A 30 -7.89 10.13 36.29
N ILE A 31 -9.08 10.73 36.37
CA ILE A 31 -9.44 11.67 37.44
C ILE A 31 -9.32 10.97 38.80
N SER A 32 -9.91 9.78 38.96
CA SER A 32 -9.89 9.04 40.22
C SER A 32 -8.48 8.69 40.71
N TYR A 33 -7.56 8.40 39.78
CA TYR A 33 -6.15 8.12 40.07
C TYR A 33 -5.40 9.37 40.57
N TYR A 34 -5.73 10.55 40.03
CA TYR A 34 -5.03 11.80 40.39
C TYR A 34 -5.70 12.60 41.51
N THR A 35 -6.96 12.31 41.87
CA THR A 35 -7.66 13.03 42.95
C THR A 35 -7.68 12.32 44.30
N ASN A 36 -7.25 11.05 44.38
CA ASN A 36 -7.17 10.29 45.64
C ASN A 36 -5.71 10.03 46.05
N PRO A 37 -5.15 10.76 47.03
CA PRO A 37 -3.86 10.41 47.59
C PRO A 37 -3.99 9.12 48.41
N ILE A 38 -3.36 8.04 47.93
CA ILE A 38 -3.11 6.83 48.74
C ILE A 38 -1.94 7.16 49.67
N GLU A 39 -2.20 7.31 50.97
CA GLU A 39 -1.13 7.33 51.98
C GLU A 39 -0.46 5.94 52.06
N PRO A 40 0.88 5.86 52.06
CA PRO A 40 1.56 4.59 52.27
C PRO A 40 1.57 4.22 53.76
N LEU A 41 0.88 3.14 54.12
CA LEU A 41 1.02 2.48 55.42
C LEU A 41 2.43 1.89 55.55
N TYR A 42 3.27 2.58 56.31
CA TYR A 42 4.59 2.14 56.74
C TYR A 42 4.45 1.30 58.02
N THR A 43 4.55 -0.02 57.92
CA THR A 43 4.63 -0.90 59.12
C THR A 43 6.08 -1.32 59.35
N LYS A 44 6.71 -0.75 60.39
CA LYS A 44 7.98 -1.20 60.97
C LYS A 44 7.77 -2.53 61.70
N HIS A 45 8.61 -3.53 61.41
CA HIS A 45 8.94 -4.57 62.38
C HIS A 45 10.46 -4.83 62.37
N HIS A 46 11.08 -4.53 63.51
CA HIS A 46 12.42 -4.98 63.92
C HIS A 46 12.31 -6.39 64.53
N LEU A 47 13.32 -7.25 64.27
CA LEU A 47 13.97 -8.23 65.18
C LEU A 47 14.84 -9.15 64.30
N ALA A 48 16.17 -9.03 64.30
CA ALA A 48 17.14 -9.66 65.20
C ALA A 48 17.66 -11.01 64.66
N SER A 49 18.93 -11.27 64.97
CA SER A 49 19.91 -12.07 64.22
C SER A 49 20.28 -13.42 64.86
N GLN A 50 20.48 -14.45 64.00
CA GLN A 50 21.40 -15.63 64.10
C GLN A 50 21.08 -16.75 65.14
N PRO A 51 21.60 -18.01 65.05
CA PRO A 51 22.32 -18.74 63.97
C PRO A 51 21.92 -20.26 63.75
N ILE A 52 22.51 -20.81 62.67
CA ILE A 52 22.85 -22.18 62.18
C ILE A 52 22.66 -23.41 63.10
N GLU A 53 22.09 -24.52 62.54
CA GLU A 53 22.48 -25.92 62.86
C GLU A 53 22.17 -26.95 61.71
N ASN A 54 23.24 -27.59 61.22
CA ASN A 54 23.49 -28.97 60.74
C ASN A 54 22.54 -29.82 59.83
N LEU A 55 23.10 -30.18 58.65
CA LEU A 55 23.16 -31.45 57.86
C LEU A 55 22.56 -32.76 58.47
N PRO A 56 22.17 -33.80 57.65
CA PRO A 56 23.04 -34.41 56.63
C PRO A 56 22.43 -34.93 55.30
N GLN A 57 23.33 -35.09 54.33
CA GLN A 57 23.20 -35.88 53.09
C GLN A 57 23.39 -37.38 53.38
N ASN A 58 22.69 -38.27 52.64
CA ASN A 58 23.30 -39.47 52.04
C ASN A 58 22.34 -40.28 51.13
N ALA A 59 22.98 -40.93 50.15
CA ALA A 59 22.62 -42.14 49.39
C ALA A 59 21.95 -42.00 48.00
N ALA A 60 22.71 -42.45 47.00
CA ALA A 60 22.37 -42.72 45.61
C ALA A 60 21.84 -44.19 45.44
N PRO A 61 21.85 -44.80 44.23
CA PRO A 61 20.78 -44.79 43.22
C PRO A 61 20.15 -46.19 43.00
N LEU A 62 19.00 -46.26 42.32
CA LEU A 62 18.40 -47.52 41.86
C LEU A 62 18.19 -47.54 40.34
N VAL A 63 18.59 -48.68 39.77
CA VAL A 63 18.61 -49.09 38.36
C VAL A 63 17.31 -49.81 37.99
N SER A 64 16.79 -49.56 36.78
CA SER A 64 16.13 -50.52 35.87
C SER A 64 15.88 -49.79 34.54
N GLY A 65 16.02 -50.30 33.32
CA GLY A 65 16.23 -51.67 32.83
C GLY A 65 15.26 -51.93 31.66
N GLY A 66 15.78 -52.05 30.43
CA GLY A 66 15.09 -52.53 29.21
C GLY A 66 14.82 -51.42 28.17
N GLY A 67 15.15 -51.53 26.88
CA GLY A 67 15.61 -52.64 26.04
C GLY A 67 14.93 -52.56 24.65
N TYR A 68 15.64 -53.01 23.61
CA TYR A 68 15.29 -53.12 22.17
C TYR A 68 15.49 -51.89 21.27
N GLU A 69 16.00 -51.99 20.03
CA GLU A 69 17.04 -52.81 19.39
C GLU A 69 17.26 -52.19 18.00
N ASN A 70 18.49 -52.26 17.50
CA ASN A 70 18.92 -51.74 16.20
C ASN A 70 18.56 -52.68 15.05
N PHE A 71 18.44 -52.14 13.83
CA PHE A 71 18.78 -52.88 12.62
C PHE A 71 19.68 -52.06 11.68
N THR A 72 20.81 -52.66 11.36
CA THR A 72 21.91 -52.21 10.50
C THR A 72 21.79 -52.76 9.08
N GLY A 73 22.43 -52.09 8.11
CA GLY A 73 22.89 -52.69 6.84
C GLY A 73 22.89 -51.67 5.68
N SER A 74 24.04 -51.06 5.31
CA SER A 74 25.05 -51.58 4.34
C SER A 74 24.51 -51.46 2.89
N THR A 75 25.19 -51.02 1.82
CA THR A 75 26.55 -50.63 1.42
C THR A 75 26.43 -50.30 -0.09
N GLY A 76 27.28 -49.45 -0.67
CA GLY A 76 27.39 -49.40 -2.14
C GLY A 76 28.25 -48.26 -2.68
N ASN A 77 29.28 -48.60 -3.44
CA ASN A 77 30.49 -47.83 -3.71
C ASN A 77 30.57 -47.35 -5.18
N ARG A 78 31.42 -46.32 -5.43
CA ARG A 78 32.17 -45.99 -6.68
C ARG A 78 31.38 -45.61 -7.95
N SER A 79 31.76 -44.58 -8.71
CA SER A 79 33.06 -44.44 -9.38
C SER A 79 33.26 -43.05 -10.02
N ASN A 80 34.53 -42.66 -10.12
CA ASN A 80 35.08 -41.51 -10.85
C ASN A 80 35.09 -41.75 -12.36
N GLU A 81 34.98 -40.67 -13.16
CA GLU A 81 35.80 -40.53 -14.38
C GLU A 81 36.05 -39.06 -14.74
N LYS A 82 37.20 -38.85 -15.39
CA LYS A 82 38.02 -37.63 -15.57
C LYS A 82 38.49 -37.73 -17.04
N ILE A 83 38.37 -36.76 -17.95
CA ILE A 83 39.40 -35.77 -18.37
C ILE A 83 39.12 -35.34 -19.84
N SER A 84 39.52 -34.10 -20.14
CA SER A 84 39.94 -33.46 -21.42
C SER A 84 38.98 -32.35 -21.88
N GLY A 85 39.37 -31.08 -22.07
CA GLY A 85 40.66 -30.41 -22.05
C GLY A 85 40.81 -29.56 -23.31
N LEU A 86 40.81 -28.23 -23.19
CA LEU A 86 41.64 -27.34 -24.01
C LEU A 86 41.67 -25.91 -23.44
N VAL A 87 42.87 -25.37 -23.50
CA VAL A 87 43.47 -24.20 -22.84
C VAL A 87 43.24 -22.93 -23.66
N SER A 88 43.01 -21.79 -23.02
CA SER A 88 43.85 -20.60 -23.25
C SER A 88 43.75 -19.60 -22.10
N ARG A 89 44.92 -19.07 -21.73
CA ARG A 89 45.27 -18.27 -20.57
C ARG A 89 44.86 -16.80 -20.73
N ASN A 90 44.58 -16.14 -19.60
CA ASN A 90 45.27 -14.90 -19.26
C ASN A 90 45.30 -14.71 -17.74
N ASP A 91 46.50 -14.44 -17.26
CA ASP A 91 46.91 -14.36 -15.86
C ASP A 91 46.37 -13.11 -15.15
N THR A 92 45.91 -13.27 -13.91
CA THR A 92 46.18 -12.29 -12.85
C THR A 92 46.12 -13.00 -11.50
N LYS A 93 47.29 -13.02 -10.85
CA LYS A 93 47.59 -13.70 -9.60
C LYS A 93 47.26 -12.75 -8.45
N ILE A 94 46.32 -13.11 -7.57
CA ILE A 94 46.29 -12.62 -6.20
C ILE A 94 46.09 -13.82 -5.27
N GLU A 95 47.02 -13.90 -4.34
CA GLU A 95 47.30 -14.93 -3.37
C GLU A 95 46.22 -14.95 -2.27
N VAL A 96 45.68 -16.13 -1.97
CA VAL A 96 44.83 -16.37 -0.79
C VAL A 96 45.44 -17.55 -0.05
N GLU A 97 46.08 -17.26 1.07
CA GLU A 97 46.49 -18.27 2.05
C GLU A 97 45.24 -18.94 2.65
N ARG A 98 45.23 -20.28 2.60
CA ARG A 98 44.39 -21.13 3.45
C ARG A 98 45.22 -21.56 4.64
N LEU A 99 44.67 -21.41 5.84
CA LEU A 99 45.01 -22.22 7.00
C LEU A 99 43.74 -22.86 7.56
N SER A 100 43.88 -24.13 7.88
CA SER A 100 42.88 -25.12 8.27
C SER A 100 43.06 -25.51 9.74
N SER A 101 41.97 -25.69 10.49
CA SER A 101 41.74 -26.65 11.61
C SER A 101 40.60 -26.10 12.48
N ALA A 102 39.44 -26.75 12.58
CA ALA A 102 39.09 -27.91 13.41
C ALA A 102 38.85 -27.58 14.90
N ASP A 103 37.65 -28.00 15.34
CA ASP A 103 37.17 -28.40 16.67
C ASP A 103 36.84 -27.38 17.78
N ASP A 104 35.56 -27.48 18.17
CA ASP A 104 35.03 -27.82 19.49
C ASP A 104 34.57 -26.79 20.54
N THR A 105 33.35 -27.10 21.00
CA THR A 105 32.75 -26.89 22.32
C THR A 105 32.31 -25.50 22.76
N ALA A 106 31.00 -25.43 23.00
CA ALA A 106 30.34 -24.42 23.80
C ALA A 106 30.46 -24.78 25.29
N ASP A 107 30.93 -23.84 26.12
CA ASP A 107 30.40 -23.63 27.48
C ASP A 107 30.79 -22.26 28.05
N SER A 108 29.89 -21.76 28.89
CA SER A 108 30.09 -20.81 29.98
C SER A 108 30.21 -19.32 29.64
N SER A 109 29.24 -18.55 30.15
CA SER A 109 29.41 -17.71 31.33
C SER A 109 28.64 -16.39 31.21
N VAL A 110 27.72 -16.22 32.16
CA VAL A 110 26.96 -14.99 32.39
C VAL A 110 27.90 -13.95 32.99
N GLY A 111 28.40 -13.04 32.14
CA GLY A 111 29.13 -11.85 32.55
C GLY A 111 28.16 -10.73 32.95
N ARG A 112 28.06 -10.47 34.25
CA ARG A 112 27.30 -9.36 34.86
C ARG A 112 28.10 -8.06 34.68
N LEU A 113 27.68 -7.18 33.77
CA LEU A 113 28.21 -5.81 33.67
C LEU A 113 27.41 -4.87 34.58
N THR A 114 28.07 -4.35 35.61
CA THR A 114 27.65 -3.20 36.40
C THR A 114 27.94 -1.92 35.62
N VAL A 115 26.92 -1.09 35.40
CA VAL A 115 27.07 0.27 34.88
C VAL A 115 26.74 1.23 36.01
N GLU A 116 27.74 1.97 36.48
CA GLU A 116 27.57 3.11 37.39
C GLU A 116 26.92 4.26 36.62
N LEU A 117 25.85 4.83 37.20
CA LEU A 117 25.15 6.01 36.72
C LEU A 117 25.70 7.23 37.46
N GLU A 118 26.46 8.09 36.76
CA GLU A 118 26.73 9.44 37.24
C GLU A 118 25.62 10.40 36.77
N ALA A 119 25.03 11.11 37.74
CA ALA A 119 24.00 12.12 37.54
C ALA A 119 24.61 13.48 37.15
N PRO A 120 23.97 14.29 36.28
CA PRO A 120 24.48 15.61 35.93
C PRO A 120 24.14 16.65 37.01
N ALA A 121 25.11 17.51 37.30
CA ALA A 121 25.03 18.62 38.23
C ALA A 121 24.08 19.74 37.76
N VAL A 122 23.32 20.28 38.72
CA VAL A 122 22.48 21.48 38.59
C VAL A 122 23.24 22.68 39.15
N ALA A 123 23.19 23.83 38.48
CA ALA A 123 23.51 25.13 39.06
C ALA A 123 22.59 26.25 38.50
N PRO A 124 22.32 27.32 39.27
CA PRO A 124 21.04 28.02 39.22
C PRO A 124 21.06 29.50 38.76
N ASN A 125 19.87 29.95 38.35
CA ASN A 125 19.24 31.27 38.44
C ASN A 125 19.77 32.54 37.71
N GLN A 126 18.82 33.12 36.95
CA GLN A 126 18.61 34.51 36.49
C GLN A 126 18.51 35.55 37.65
N PRO A 127 18.42 36.91 37.48
CA PRO A 127 17.70 37.65 36.40
C PRO A 127 18.24 39.05 35.97
N SER A 128 17.67 39.63 34.89
CA SER A 128 17.08 40.99 34.87
C SER A 128 16.70 41.48 33.46
N SER A 129 15.79 42.45 33.48
CA SER A 129 14.91 43.07 32.47
C SER A 129 15.53 43.87 31.32
N SER A 130 14.83 43.99 30.19
CA SER A 130 14.19 45.26 29.76
C SER A 130 13.46 45.13 28.42
N ALA A 131 12.32 45.81 28.35
CA ALA A 131 11.47 45.97 27.18
C ALA A 131 12.04 47.01 26.21
N TYR A 132 11.78 46.87 24.90
CA TYR A 132 11.52 48.00 23.99
C TYR A 132 10.88 47.49 22.68
N SER A 133 9.80 48.14 22.26
CA SER A 133 9.09 47.96 20.98
C SER A 133 9.44 49.14 20.02
N PRO A 134 8.92 49.19 18.78
CA PRO A 134 9.67 49.53 17.56
C PRO A 134 9.61 51.03 17.19
N PRO A 135 10.28 51.46 16.11
CA PRO A 135 9.93 52.70 15.44
C PRO A 135 9.05 52.47 14.20
N VAL A 136 8.12 53.41 14.02
CA VAL A 136 7.25 53.66 12.86
C VAL A 136 7.65 55.03 12.26
N VAL A 137 7.26 55.27 11.00
CA VAL A 137 7.13 56.56 10.27
C VAL A 137 8.48 57.08 9.69
N ALA A 138 8.63 57.58 8.46
CA ALA A 138 7.77 58.39 7.59
C ALA A 138 8.31 58.37 6.13
N THR A 139 7.46 58.21 5.09
CA THR A 139 6.86 59.23 4.20
C THR A 139 7.69 59.75 3.02
N GLY A 140 7.03 59.79 1.84
CA GLY A 140 7.31 60.67 0.68
C GLY A 140 8.08 59.97 -0.45
N SER A 141 7.73 60.05 -1.75
CA SER A 141 6.82 60.92 -2.47
C SER A 141 6.59 60.39 -3.90
N GLN A 142 5.32 60.37 -4.32
CA GLN A 142 4.68 60.73 -5.59
C GLN A 142 5.25 60.41 -7.01
N ASN A 143 4.24 60.19 -7.87
CA ASN A 143 4.13 60.30 -9.34
C ASN A 143 4.28 59.00 -10.15
N SER A 144 3.48 58.68 -11.16
CA SER A 144 2.15 59.13 -11.64
C SER A 144 1.84 58.34 -12.93
N TYR A 145 0.63 57.78 -13.05
CA TYR A 145 -0.15 57.39 -14.24
C TYR A 145 0.52 56.69 -15.46
N LYS A 146 0.02 55.48 -15.77
CA LYS A 146 -0.89 55.27 -16.92
C LYS A 146 -1.66 53.96 -16.84
N GLU A 147 -2.92 54.08 -17.22
CA GLU A 147 -4.05 53.18 -17.12
C GLU A 147 -4.26 52.43 -18.45
N SER A 148 -4.61 51.15 -18.42
CA SER A 148 -5.25 50.46 -19.53
C SER A 148 -6.08 49.27 -19.03
N GLU A 149 -7.28 49.19 -19.59
CA GLU A 149 -8.52 48.62 -19.06
C GLU A 149 -8.59 47.09 -18.96
N LYS A 150 -9.49 46.64 -18.08
CA LYS A 150 -9.96 45.25 -17.93
C LYS A 150 -11.48 45.25 -18.19
N PRO A 151 -12.04 44.30 -18.98
CA PRO A 151 -13.46 44.31 -19.27
C PRO A 151 -14.29 43.68 -18.13
N GLU A 152 -15.40 44.35 -17.83
CA GLU A 152 -16.39 44.05 -16.81
C GLU A 152 -17.54 43.22 -17.42
N VAL A 153 -17.95 42.13 -16.74
CA VAL A 153 -19.08 41.28 -17.14
C VAL A 153 -20.32 41.69 -16.36
N ARG A 154 -21.36 42.13 -17.08
CA ARG A 154 -22.68 42.51 -16.55
C ARG A 154 -23.52 41.30 -16.14
N ILE A 155 -24.13 41.39 -14.97
CA ILE A 155 -25.24 40.57 -14.50
C ILE A 155 -26.57 41.30 -14.83
N PRO A 156 -27.60 40.63 -15.38
CA PRO A 156 -28.97 41.16 -15.41
C PRO A 156 -29.87 40.58 -14.29
N PRO A 157 -30.98 41.28 -13.94
CA PRO A 157 -31.67 41.12 -12.67
C PRO A 157 -32.84 40.12 -12.66
N SER A 158 -33.22 39.77 -11.45
CA SER A 158 -34.37 38.94 -11.04
C SER A 158 -35.73 39.52 -11.45
N GLY A 159 -36.60 38.66 -11.98
CA GLY A 159 -38.03 38.91 -12.17
C GLY A 159 -38.85 37.66 -11.76
N SER A 160 -39.86 37.88 -10.92
CA SER A 160 -40.85 36.91 -10.46
C SER A 160 -41.76 36.43 -11.59
N LEU A 161 -42.31 35.22 -11.49
CA LEU A 161 -43.74 34.92 -11.75
C LEU A 161 -44.10 33.49 -11.31
N ASP A 162 -45.07 33.47 -10.40
CA ASP A 162 -46.24 32.59 -10.28
C ASP A 162 -46.15 31.06 -10.15
N GLY A 163 -46.87 30.58 -9.14
CA GLY A 163 -47.02 29.18 -8.79
C GLY A 163 -48.31 28.60 -9.36
N SER A 164 -48.23 27.34 -9.79
CA SER A 164 -49.42 26.51 -9.97
C SER A 164 -49.12 25.08 -9.56
N VAL A 165 -49.67 24.72 -8.41
CA VAL A 165 -49.71 23.39 -7.81
C VAL A 165 -50.74 22.54 -8.55
N LEU A 166 -50.35 21.37 -9.07
CA LEU A 166 -51.30 20.36 -9.54
C LEU A 166 -51.33 19.17 -8.58
N ARG A 167 -52.48 19.05 -7.90
CA ARG A 167 -52.92 17.91 -7.09
C ARG A 167 -53.39 16.79 -8.01
N PHE A 168 -53.04 15.54 -7.72
CA PHE A 168 -53.75 14.38 -8.23
C PHE A 168 -54.61 13.77 -7.12
N SER A 169 -55.92 13.67 -7.39
CA SER A 169 -56.92 13.04 -6.54
C SER A 169 -57.16 11.61 -7.01
N ALA A 170 -57.35 10.71 -6.05
CA ALA A 170 -57.77 9.33 -6.24
C ALA A 170 -59.30 9.21 -6.19
N GLN A 171 -59.85 8.29 -6.99
CA GLN A 171 -61.16 7.59 -6.94
C GLN A 171 -61.12 6.62 -8.14
N GLY A 172 -61.60 5.38 -8.16
CA GLY A 172 -62.54 4.61 -7.35
C GLY A 172 -63.17 3.58 -8.30
N ALA A 173 -63.25 2.32 -7.88
CA ALA A 173 -63.49 1.12 -8.69
C ALA A 173 -64.89 0.97 -9.34
N SER A 174 -65.01 0.07 -10.34
CA SER A 174 -65.97 -1.05 -10.30
C SER A 174 -65.78 -2.06 -11.44
N ALA A 175 -66.05 -3.33 -11.09
CA ALA A 175 -65.88 -4.54 -11.88
C ALA A 175 -67.12 -4.88 -12.74
N VAL A 176 -66.92 -5.57 -13.87
CA VAL A 176 -67.88 -6.54 -14.42
C VAL A 176 -67.13 -7.69 -15.11
N GLU A 177 -67.46 -8.90 -14.69
CA GLU A 177 -67.06 -10.22 -15.16
C GLU A 177 -67.86 -10.62 -16.41
N ASN A 178 -67.23 -11.30 -17.40
CA ASN A 178 -67.86 -12.31 -18.28
C ASN A 178 -66.82 -12.93 -19.24
N THR A 179 -66.64 -14.25 -19.15
CA THR A 179 -66.08 -15.16 -20.18
C THR A 179 -67.21 -16.08 -20.68
N PRO A 180 -67.08 -16.90 -21.75
CA PRO A 180 -66.18 -16.89 -22.94
C PRO A 180 -66.98 -17.07 -24.27
N PRO A 181 -66.32 -17.18 -25.45
CA PRO A 181 -66.26 -18.51 -26.09
C PRO A 181 -64.94 -18.84 -26.81
N LYS A 182 -64.81 -20.14 -27.12
CA LYS A 182 -63.66 -20.89 -27.65
C LYS A 182 -63.41 -20.72 -29.17
N THR A 183 -62.15 -20.98 -29.54
CA THR A 183 -61.59 -21.44 -30.85
C THR A 183 -61.66 -20.45 -32.02
N SER A 184 -60.67 -20.27 -32.89
CA SER A 184 -59.65 -21.18 -33.45
C SER A 184 -58.39 -20.44 -33.92
N ALA A 185 -57.31 -21.21 -34.09
CA ALA A 185 -55.97 -20.81 -34.51
C ALA A 185 -55.89 -19.93 -35.79
N SER A 186 -54.94 -18.99 -35.78
CA SER A 186 -54.18 -18.60 -36.98
C SER A 186 -52.87 -17.93 -36.58
N SER A 187 -51.82 -18.39 -37.24
CA SER A 187 -50.40 -18.12 -37.05
C SER A 187 -50.03 -16.67 -37.38
N ALA A 188 -49.21 -16.04 -36.53
CA ALA A 188 -48.46 -14.85 -36.91
C ALA A 188 -47.06 -14.88 -36.28
N ASN A 189 -46.06 -14.74 -37.15
CA ASN A 189 -44.63 -14.83 -36.88
C ASN A 189 -44.17 -13.88 -35.78
N GLU A 190 -43.60 -14.45 -34.72
CA GLU A 190 -42.84 -13.71 -33.73
C GLU A 190 -41.38 -13.61 -34.21
N VAL A 191 -40.96 -12.38 -34.50
CA VAL A 191 -39.57 -12.05 -34.83
C VAL A 191 -38.72 -12.33 -33.61
N LYS A 192 -38.08 -13.50 -33.58
CA LYS A 192 -37.01 -13.81 -32.64
C LYS A 192 -35.81 -12.92 -32.96
N THR A 193 -35.66 -11.84 -32.21
CA THR A 193 -34.37 -11.18 -32.04
C THR A 193 -33.41 -12.19 -31.42
N ASN A 194 -32.56 -12.78 -32.26
CA ASN A 194 -31.43 -13.60 -31.85
C ASN A 194 -30.46 -12.72 -31.06
N THR A 195 -30.67 -12.59 -29.76
CA THR A 195 -29.59 -12.23 -28.84
C THR A 195 -28.78 -13.51 -28.63
N THR A 196 -27.84 -13.77 -29.53
CA THR A 196 -26.77 -14.73 -29.29
C THR A 196 -26.00 -14.25 -28.08
N ALA A 197 -26.36 -14.78 -26.91
CA ALA A 197 -25.45 -14.84 -25.78
C ALA A 197 -24.28 -15.72 -26.22
N VAL A 198 -23.26 -15.08 -26.81
CA VAL A 198 -21.97 -15.72 -27.07
C VAL A 198 -21.46 -16.12 -25.70
N ALA A 199 -21.46 -17.42 -25.41
CA ALA A 199 -20.70 -17.98 -24.32
C ALA A 199 -19.29 -17.41 -24.46
N ARG A 200 -18.86 -16.57 -23.51
CA ARG A 200 -17.49 -16.03 -23.48
C ARG A 200 -16.57 -17.23 -23.31
N GLY A 201 -16.15 -17.81 -24.45
CA GLY A 201 -15.06 -18.77 -24.48
C GLY A 201 -13.86 -18.14 -23.78
N HIS A 202 -13.02 -18.96 -23.16
CA HIS A 202 -11.80 -18.49 -22.50
C HIS A 202 -10.96 -17.69 -23.50
N LEU A 203 -11.06 -16.36 -23.42
CA LEU A 203 -10.35 -15.42 -24.26
C LEU A 203 -8.87 -15.54 -23.93
N ASP A 204 -8.07 -16.10 -24.84
CA ASP A 204 -6.62 -16.20 -24.66
C ASP A 204 -5.97 -14.83 -24.94
N PRO A 205 -5.46 -14.11 -23.91
CA PRO A 205 -4.91 -12.78 -24.11
C PRO A 205 -3.65 -12.78 -25.01
N ALA A 206 -3.00 -13.94 -25.20
CA ALA A 206 -1.89 -14.08 -26.12
C ALA A 206 -2.28 -13.88 -27.59
N GLN A 207 -3.58 -13.87 -27.92
CA GLN A 207 -4.09 -13.64 -29.27
C GLN A 207 -4.20 -12.16 -29.64
N GLY A 208 -3.81 -11.23 -28.74
CA GLY A 208 -3.82 -9.80 -29.03
C GLY A 208 -5.19 -9.15 -28.85
N ILE A 209 -5.88 -9.52 -27.77
CA ILE A 209 -7.22 -9.04 -27.43
C ILE A 209 -7.16 -7.60 -26.92
N ARG A 210 -8.18 -6.79 -27.21
CA ARG A 210 -8.24 -5.42 -26.69
C ARG A 210 -8.54 -5.42 -25.20
N THR A 211 -7.90 -4.54 -24.44
CA THR A 211 -8.06 -4.50 -22.98
C THR A 211 -9.50 -4.22 -22.55
N SER A 212 -10.26 -3.40 -23.29
CA SER A 212 -11.68 -3.16 -23.03
C SER A 212 -12.56 -4.43 -23.08
N GLU A 213 -12.11 -5.50 -23.74
CA GLU A 213 -12.85 -6.78 -23.79
C GLU A 213 -12.61 -7.63 -22.53
N LEU A 214 -11.54 -7.35 -21.78
CA LEU A 214 -11.14 -8.07 -20.57
C LEU A 214 -11.46 -7.29 -19.28
N TYR A 215 -11.43 -5.96 -19.36
CA TYR A 215 -11.58 -5.09 -18.21
C TYR A 215 -13.06 -4.80 -17.91
N GLU A 216 -13.47 -4.98 -16.65
CA GLU A 216 -14.77 -4.59 -16.14
C GLU A 216 -14.60 -3.36 -15.24
N SER A 217 -15.29 -2.26 -15.59
CA SER A 217 -15.25 -1.01 -14.83
C SER A 217 -15.98 -1.13 -13.49
N GLY A 218 -15.51 -0.36 -12.52
CA GLY A 218 -16.04 -0.26 -11.17
C GLY A 218 -15.31 -1.10 -10.12
N HIS A 219 -15.72 -0.89 -8.88
CA HIS A 219 -15.13 -1.49 -7.68
C HIS A 219 -16.22 -2.17 -6.86
N SER A 220 -15.90 -3.28 -6.20
CA SER A 220 -16.78 -3.92 -5.21
C SER A 220 -16.75 -3.14 -3.91
N GLU A 221 -15.54 -2.76 -3.47
CA GLU A 221 -15.30 -1.95 -2.29
C GLU A 221 -14.51 -0.69 -2.72
N PRO A 222 -15.20 0.42 -3.07
CA PRO A 222 -14.54 1.62 -3.56
C PRO A 222 -13.91 2.46 -2.44
N ASN A 223 -14.39 2.39 -1.19
CA ASN A 223 -13.90 3.22 -0.07
C ASN A 223 -13.65 4.69 -0.45
N THR A 224 -14.67 5.35 -1.00
CA THR A 224 -14.58 6.72 -1.53
C THR A 224 -14.13 7.76 -0.50
N ASP A 225 -14.37 7.48 0.79
CA ASP A 225 -13.98 8.35 1.91
C ASP A 225 -12.46 8.49 2.06
N LEU A 226 -11.66 7.62 1.42
CA LEU A 226 -10.19 7.72 1.38
C LEU A 226 -9.70 8.98 0.66
N CYS A 227 -10.49 9.54 -0.26
CA CYS A 227 -10.13 10.76 -0.98
C CYS A 227 -11.28 11.78 -0.95
N PRO A 228 -11.50 12.44 0.20
CA PRO A 228 -12.58 13.41 0.35
C PRO A 228 -12.35 14.63 -0.55
N ALA A 229 -13.45 15.30 -0.92
CA ALA A 229 -13.42 16.46 -1.80
C ALA A 229 -12.63 16.21 -3.11
N MET A 230 -12.72 15.00 -3.65
CA MET A 230 -12.07 14.58 -4.90
C MET A 230 -10.54 14.74 -4.90
N GLY A 231 -9.92 14.86 -3.72
CA GLY A 231 -8.47 14.96 -3.56
C GLY A 231 -7.88 16.37 -3.56
N GLU A 232 -8.70 17.42 -3.45
CA GLU A 232 -8.25 18.83 -3.53
C GLU A 232 -7.08 19.16 -2.58
N ASN A 233 -7.08 18.56 -1.38
CA ASN A 233 -6.04 18.78 -0.36
C ASN A 233 -5.04 17.61 -0.25
N VAL A 234 -5.13 16.61 -1.12
CA VAL A 234 -4.25 15.44 -1.11
C VAL A 234 -3.05 15.71 -2.01
N ARG A 235 -1.86 15.76 -1.42
CA ARG A 235 -0.61 15.93 -2.17
C ARG A 235 -0.08 14.60 -2.69
N LEU A 236 -0.17 13.56 -1.88
CA LEU A 236 0.33 12.22 -2.19
C LEU A 236 -0.77 11.18 -1.97
N LEU A 237 -1.13 10.46 -3.03
CA LEU A 237 -1.91 9.23 -2.92
C LEU A 237 -0.97 8.04 -3.18
N VAL A 238 -0.78 7.18 -2.18
CA VAL A 238 -0.03 5.94 -2.29
C VAL A 238 -1.00 4.77 -2.44
N LEU A 239 -0.95 4.10 -3.59
CA LEU A 239 -1.75 2.93 -3.89
C LEU A 239 -0.83 1.71 -3.91
N VAL A 240 -0.93 0.90 -2.87
CA VAL A 240 -0.12 -0.30 -2.65
C VAL A 240 -0.85 -1.49 -3.29
N THR A 241 -0.34 -2.00 -4.41
CA THR A 241 -0.90 -3.22 -5.00
C THR A 241 -0.52 -4.43 -4.15
N SER A 242 -1.52 -5.13 -3.62
CA SER A 242 -1.35 -6.28 -2.73
C SER A 242 -2.19 -7.47 -3.20
N ALA A 243 -1.80 -8.69 -2.85
CA ALA A 243 -2.62 -9.87 -3.10
C ALA A 243 -3.62 -10.10 -1.95
N PRO A 244 -4.81 -10.68 -2.20
CA PRO A 244 -5.81 -10.98 -1.16
C PRO A 244 -5.22 -11.63 0.09
N SER A 245 -4.36 -12.62 -0.09
CA SER A 245 -3.72 -13.39 0.98
C SER A 245 -2.60 -12.67 1.74
N HIS A 246 -2.16 -11.50 1.30
CA HIS A 246 -1.01 -10.77 1.88
C HIS A 246 -1.38 -9.89 3.07
N TYR A 247 -2.24 -10.37 3.97
CA TYR A 247 -2.65 -9.65 5.17
C TYR A 247 -1.44 -9.15 5.99
N ASP A 248 -0.46 -10.02 6.24
CA ASP A 248 0.73 -9.68 7.04
C ASP A 248 1.60 -8.59 6.39
N ALA A 249 1.69 -8.56 5.06
CA ALA A 249 2.42 -7.52 4.35
C ALA A 249 1.73 -6.16 4.50
N ARG A 250 0.41 -6.12 4.34
CA ARG A 250 -0.39 -4.91 4.57
C ARG A 250 -0.28 -4.43 6.01
N MET A 251 -0.35 -5.34 6.99
CA MET A 251 -0.17 -5.02 8.41
C MET A 251 1.23 -4.44 8.71
N ALA A 252 2.29 -5.04 8.15
CA ALA A 252 3.64 -4.51 8.31
C ALA A 252 3.77 -3.10 7.74
N ILE A 253 3.16 -2.82 6.58
CA ILE A 253 3.13 -1.46 6.00
C ILE A 253 2.37 -0.50 6.91
N ARG A 254 1.15 -0.84 7.36
CA ARG A 254 0.33 -0.02 8.27
C ARG A 254 1.10 0.38 9.53
N HIS A 255 1.85 -0.55 10.12
CA HIS A 255 2.63 -0.33 11.34
C HIS A 255 3.99 0.35 11.13
N THR A 256 4.38 0.62 9.88
CA THR A 256 5.68 1.22 9.57
C THR A 256 5.51 2.49 8.74
N TRP A 257 5.99 2.51 7.49
CA TRP A 257 5.96 3.70 6.65
C TRP A 257 4.54 4.06 6.17
N GLY A 258 3.58 3.13 6.21
CA GLY A 258 2.16 3.41 5.94
C GLY A 258 1.53 4.39 6.94
N HIS A 259 2.14 4.57 8.12
CA HIS A 259 1.71 5.56 9.13
C HIS A 259 1.60 6.99 8.57
N TYR A 260 2.35 7.34 7.53
CA TYR A 260 2.21 8.66 6.89
C TYR A 260 0.84 8.92 6.28
N GLY A 261 0.01 7.89 6.04
CA GLY A 261 -1.40 8.04 5.68
C GLY A 261 -2.26 8.72 6.76
N MET A 262 -1.75 8.89 7.99
CA MET A 262 -2.41 9.70 9.03
C MET A 262 -2.24 11.21 8.82
N ARG A 263 -1.39 11.64 7.88
CA ARG A 263 -1.26 13.06 7.52
C ARG A 263 -2.49 13.52 6.73
N ARG A 264 -2.83 14.80 6.86
CA ARG A 264 -3.96 15.40 6.12
C ARG A 264 -3.78 15.45 4.61
N ASP A 265 -2.53 15.49 4.15
CA ASP A 265 -2.15 15.67 2.75
C ASP A 265 -1.64 14.38 2.07
N THR A 266 -1.73 13.24 2.76
CA THR A 266 -1.24 11.94 2.28
C THR A 266 -2.27 10.86 2.53
N VAL A 267 -2.55 10.06 1.52
CA VAL A 267 -3.43 8.88 1.62
C VAL A 267 -2.61 7.65 1.29
N VAL A 268 -2.77 6.59 2.08
CA VAL A 268 -2.20 5.27 1.80
C VAL A 268 -3.33 4.26 1.77
N ALA A 269 -3.50 3.56 0.66
CA ALA A 269 -4.54 2.55 0.49
C ALA A 269 -3.97 1.31 -0.21
N PHE A 270 -4.59 0.16 0.04
CA PHE A 270 -4.21 -1.11 -0.57
C PHE A 270 -5.18 -1.44 -1.70
N PHE A 271 -4.65 -1.83 -2.86
CA PHE A 271 -5.43 -2.12 -4.06
C PHE A 271 -5.40 -3.62 -4.37
N LEU A 272 -6.57 -4.24 -4.43
CA LEU A 272 -6.77 -5.67 -4.59
C LEU A 272 -7.81 -5.97 -5.67
N GLY A 273 -7.83 -7.22 -6.15
CA GLY A 273 -8.94 -7.79 -6.91
C GLY A 273 -9.76 -8.77 -6.05
N SER A 274 -10.73 -9.41 -6.68
CA SER A 274 -11.47 -10.51 -6.10
C SER A 274 -10.66 -11.80 -6.10
N THR A 275 -10.98 -12.71 -5.19
CA THR A 275 -10.46 -14.07 -5.11
C THR A 275 -11.60 -15.08 -5.26
N GLY A 276 -11.29 -16.27 -5.78
CA GLY A 276 -12.26 -17.38 -5.83
C GLY A 276 -12.44 -18.09 -4.49
N ASP A 277 -11.68 -17.71 -3.46
CA ASP A 277 -11.73 -18.29 -2.13
C ASP A 277 -12.66 -17.48 -1.22
N ALA A 278 -13.81 -18.06 -0.88
CA ALA A 278 -14.82 -17.43 -0.04
C ALA A 278 -14.32 -17.11 1.38
N THR A 279 -13.41 -17.94 1.94
CA THR A 279 -12.83 -17.70 3.26
C THR A 279 -11.96 -16.45 3.22
N LEU A 280 -11.19 -16.29 2.14
CA LEU A 280 -10.32 -15.14 1.97
C LEU A 280 -11.12 -13.86 1.69
N GLU A 281 -12.22 -13.93 0.95
CA GLU A 281 -13.14 -12.78 0.81
C GLU A 281 -13.75 -12.35 2.14
N GLU A 282 -14.13 -13.30 3.00
CA GLU A 282 -14.64 -12.99 4.35
C GLU A 282 -13.56 -12.31 5.22
N GLN A 283 -12.33 -12.79 5.16
CA GLN A 283 -11.19 -12.17 5.85
C GLN A 283 -10.91 -10.76 5.34
N LEU A 284 -10.97 -10.53 4.03
CA LEU A 284 -10.83 -9.20 3.44
C LEU A 284 -11.95 -8.26 3.86
N LEU A 285 -13.19 -8.73 3.93
CA LEU A 285 -14.31 -7.92 4.42
C LEU A 285 -14.13 -7.53 5.89
N ALA A 286 -13.66 -8.46 6.73
CA ALA A 286 -13.35 -8.20 8.13
C ALA A 286 -12.20 -7.19 8.26
N GLU A 287 -11.14 -7.35 7.47
CA GLU A 287 -10.02 -6.40 7.42
C GLU A 287 -10.48 -5.01 6.97
N ASN A 288 -11.26 -4.92 5.89
CA ASN A 288 -11.78 -3.64 5.39
C ASN A 288 -12.71 -2.97 6.41
N THR A 289 -13.51 -3.75 7.14
CA THR A 289 -14.37 -3.23 8.22
C THR A 289 -13.55 -2.60 9.35
N LEU A 290 -12.35 -3.13 9.61
CA LEU A 290 -11.47 -2.64 10.67
C LEU A 290 -10.68 -1.40 10.23
N PHE A 291 -10.10 -1.41 9.02
CA PHE A 291 -9.14 -0.39 8.57
C PHE A 291 -9.69 0.60 7.54
N GLY A 292 -10.67 0.21 6.72
CA GLY A 292 -11.29 1.07 5.71
C GLY A 292 -10.34 1.54 4.59
N ASP A 293 -9.21 0.86 4.40
CA ASP A 293 -8.13 1.24 3.48
C ASP A 293 -7.94 0.26 2.32
N LEU A 294 -8.87 -0.68 2.12
CA LEU A 294 -8.84 -1.63 1.00
C LEU A 294 -9.73 -1.17 -0.15
N ILE A 295 -9.16 -0.97 -1.33
CA ILE A 295 -9.92 -0.76 -2.55
C ILE A 295 -9.91 -2.07 -3.34
N GLN A 296 -11.10 -2.61 -3.63
CA GLN A 296 -11.23 -3.87 -4.36
C GLN A 296 -11.89 -3.64 -5.73
N GLY A 297 -11.13 -3.89 -6.80
CA GLY A 297 -11.61 -3.81 -8.18
C GLY A 297 -12.31 -5.08 -8.65
N ARG A 298 -13.12 -4.98 -9.71
CA ARG A 298 -13.87 -6.10 -10.30
C ARG A 298 -13.05 -6.93 -11.28
N PHE A 299 -11.97 -7.53 -10.78
CA PHE A 299 -11.16 -8.46 -11.55
C PHE A 299 -10.61 -9.55 -10.63
N VAL A 300 -10.38 -10.74 -11.18
CA VAL A 300 -9.73 -11.83 -10.42
C VAL A 300 -8.27 -11.45 -10.18
N ASP A 301 -7.86 -11.42 -8.91
CA ASP A 301 -6.50 -11.09 -8.53
C ASP A 301 -5.55 -12.23 -8.90
N SER A 302 -4.67 -11.96 -9.85
CA SER A 302 -3.64 -12.90 -10.25
C SER A 302 -2.48 -12.16 -10.91
N TYR A 303 -1.31 -12.79 -10.95
CA TYR A 303 -0.14 -12.23 -11.63
C TYR A 303 -0.41 -11.90 -13.10
N ASN A 304 -1.24 -12.69 -13.79
CA ASN A 304 -1.58 -12.44 -15.19
C ASN A 304 -2.53 -11.25 -15.37
N ASN A 305 -3.15 -10.75 -14.29
CA ASN A 305 -4.13 -9.66 -14.28
C ASN A 305 -3.59 -8.37 -13.62
N LEU A 306 -2.28 -8.25 -13.40
CA LEU A 306 -1.67 -7.03 -12.82
C LEU A 306 -1.97 -5.76 -13.65
N THR A 307 -2.08 -5.90 -14.97
CA THR A 307 -2.51 -4.80 -15.84
C THR A 307 -3.95 -4.38 -15.57
N LEU A 308 -4.88 -5.33 -15.39
CA LEU A 308 -6.26 -5.01 -15.01
C LEU A 308 -6.32 -4.33 -13.63
N LYS A 309 -5.50 -4.79 -12.68
CA LYS A 309 -5.35 -4.14 -11.36
C LYS A 309 -4.89 -2.68 -11.50
N THR A 310 -3.92 -2.41 -12.37
CA THR A 310 -3.39 -1.06 -12.58
C THR A 310 -4.40 -0.16 -13.29
N ILE A 311 -5.16 -0.68 -14.26
CA ILE A 311 -6.25 0.07 -14.91
C ILE A 311 -7.37 0.38 -13.90
N SER A 312 -7.73 -0.58 -13.05
CA SER A 312 -8.71 -0.36 -11.98
C SER A 312 -8.25 0.68 -10.97
N MET A 313 -6.96 0.73 -10.69
CA MET A 313 -6.33 1.76 -9.88
C MET A 313 -6.42 3.14 -10.55
N LEU A 314 -6.12 3.24 -11.85
CA LEU A 314 -6.25 4.49 -12.61
C LEU A 314 -7.70 4.96 -12.66
N GLU A 315 -8.67 4.08 -12.91
CA GLU A 315 -10.10 4.39 -12.90
C GLU A 315 -10.54 4.95 -11.54
N TRP A 316 -10.09 4.31 -10.45
CA TRP A 316 -10.43 4.76 -9.11
C TRP A 316 -9.96 6.19 -8.85
N VAL A 317 -8.71 6.49 -9.23
CA VAL A 317 -8.16 7.84 -9.09
C VAL A 317 -8.92 8.83 -9.96
N ASP A 318 -9.18 8.49 -11.22
CA ASP A 318 -9.93 9.35 -12.14
C ASP A 318 -11.33 9.69 -11.61
N THR A 319 -12.00 8.69 -11.01
CA THR A 319 -13.38 8.81 -10.54
C THR A 319 -13.47 9.48 -9.18
N TYR A 320 -12.59 9.15 -8.23
CA TYR A 320 -12.77 9.51 -6.81
C TYR A 320 -11.68 10.43 -6.27
N CYS A 321 -10.54 10.56 -6.95
CA CYS A 321 -9.40 11.34 -6.48
C CYS A 321 -8.69 12.18 -7.57
N PRO A 322 -9.41 12.79 -8.55
CA PRO A 322 -8.78 13.41 -9.71
C PRO A 322 -7.95 14.67 -9.39
N GLN A 323 -8.20 15.32 -8.25
CA GLN A 323 -7.52 16.56 -7.86
C GLN A 323 -6.24 16.34 -7.04
N VAL A 324 -5.88 15.10 -6.73
CA VAL A 324 -4.62 14.78 -6.04
C VAL A 324 -3.42 15.38 -6.81
N SER A 325 -2.33 15.74 -6.15
CA SER A 325 -1.15 16.24 -6.88
C SER A 325 -0.31 15.13 -7.52
N PHE A 326 -0.02 14.06 -6.77
CA PHE A 326 0.79 12.93 -7.24
C PHE A 326 0.20 11.60 -6.78
N VAL A 327 0.37 10.58 -7.63
CA VAL A 327 -0.03 9.19 -7.36
C VAL A 327 1.20 8.31 -7.39
N LEU A 328 1.51 7.66 -6.26
CA LEU A 328 2.52 6.61 -6.19
C LEU A 328 1.83 5.24 -6.31
N LYS A 329 2.16 4.49 -7.37
CA LYS A 329 1.92 3.04 -7.40
C LYS A 329 3.12 2.35 -6.79
N THR A 330 2.89 1.39 -5.90
CA THR A 330 3.95 0.56 -5.32
C THR A 330 3.46 -0.85 -4.99
N ASP A 331 4.35 -1.84 -4.95
CA ASP A 331 4.04 -3.19 -4.50
C ASP A 331 4.10 -3.32 -2.96
N ASP A 332 3.51 -4.39 -2.40
CA ASP A 332 3.43 -4.63 -0.95
C ASP A 332 4.73 -5.22 -0.33
N ASP A 333 5.72 -5.53 -1.14
CA ASP A 333 7.08 -5.92 -0.74
C ASP A 333 8.10 -4.77 -0.89
N MET A 334 7.60 -3.54 -0.96
CA MET A 334 8.38 -2.31 -1.05
C MET A 334 8.48 -1.61 0.30
N PHE A 335 9.63 -0.99 0.56
CA PHE A 335 9.79 0.02 1.61
C PHE A 335 9.85 1.41 0.97
N ILE A 336 9.00 2.33 1.42
CA ILE A 336 8.93 3.71 0.91
C ILE A 336 9.40 4.70 1.96
N ASN A 337 10.46 5.44 1.64
CA ASN A 337 10.91 6.59 2.41
C ASN A 337 10.04 7.82 2.07
N VAL A 338 8.85 7.87 2.66
CA VAL A 338 7.85 8.92 2.38
C VAL A 338 8.39 10.34 2.61
N PRO A 339 9.17 10.67 3.66
CA PRO A 339 9.76 12.01 3.80
C PRO A 339 10.63 12.41 2.62
N LYS A 340 11.45 11.49 2.12
CA LYS A 340 12.30 11.75 0.96
C LYS A 340 11.48 11.87 -0.33
N LEU A 341 10.43 11.06 -0.48
CA LEU A 341 9.49 11.17 -1.58
C LEU A 341 8.79 12.54 -1.59
N MET A 342 8.34 13.03 -0.43
CA MET A 342 7.70 14.34 -0.30
C MET A 342 8.68 15.47 -0.66
N GLN A 343 9.95 15.39 -0.23
CA GLN A 343 10.98 16.33 -0.65
C GLN A 343 11.24 16.29 -2.17
N PHE A 344 11.18 15.10 -2.77
CA PHE A 344 11.28 14.94 -4.21
C PHE A 344 10.09 15.61 -4.91
N MET A 345 8.85 15.37 -4.45
CA MET A 345 7.64 15.97 -5.01
C MET A 345 7.64 17.50 -4.93
N GLU A 346 8.11 18.08 -3.82
CA GLU A 346 8.20 19.53 -3.67
C GLU A 346 9.07 20.16 -4.76
N LYS A 347 10.20 19.53 -5.08
CA LYS A 347 11.12 20.00 -6.13
C LYS A 347 10.53 19.91 -7.54
N HIS A 348 9.55 19.03 -7.75
CA HIS A 348 8.95 18.77 -9.07
C HIS A 348 7.46 19.16 -9.12
N ASN A 349 6.98 19.97 -8.18
CA ASN A 349 5.56 20.34 -8.07
C ASN A 349 5.00 21.08 -9.30
N HIS A 350 5.86 21.75 -10.06
CA HIS A 350 5.56 22.50 -11.27
C HIS A 350 5.59 21.63 -12.53
N GLU A 351 6.17 20.44 -12.45
CA GLU A 351 6.22 19.51 -13.59
C GLU A 351 4.84 18.88 -13.82
N ARG A 352 4.54 18.62 -15.08
CA ARG A 352 3.27 18.05 -15.55
C ARG A 352 3.55 17.00 -16.60
N ARG A 353 2.68 16.00 -16.75
CA ARG A 353 2.86 14.89 -17.68
C ARG A 353 4.12 14.05 -17.45
N HIS A 354 4.39 13.69 -16.19
CA HIS A 354 5.57 12.91 -15.83
C HIS A 354 5.24 11.60 -15.13
N ILE A 355 6.05 10.58 -15.41
CA ILE A 355 6.18 9.36 -14.62
C ILE A 355 7.64 9.25 -14.17
N TYR A 356 7.87 9.23 -12.87
CA TYR A 356 9.19 9.11 -12.26
C TYR A 356 9.39 7.70 -11.72
N GLY A 357 10.59 7.15 -11.93
CA GLY A 357 10.95 5.88 -11.34
C GLY A 357 12.25 5.32 -11.89
N ARG A 358 12.45 4.02 -11.72
CA ARG A 358 13.58 3.32 -12.33
C ARG A 358 13.30 3.08 -13.80
N LEU A 359 14.05 3.75 -14.68
CA LEU A 359 13.83 3.70 -16.13
C LEU A 359 14.50 2.47 -16.76
N ALA A 360 13.72 1.68 -17.49
CA ALA A 360 14.17 0.57 -18.32
C ALA A 360 14.19 1.01 -19.79
N LYS A 361 15.30 0.73 -20.49
CA LYS A 361 15.51 1.13 -21.89
C LYS A 361 15.96 -0.03 -22.77
N LYS A 362 15.47 -0.08 -24.01
CA LYS A 362 15.86 -1.09 -25.02
C LYS A 362 15.60 -2.55 -24.57
N TRP A 363 14.60 -2.76 -23.71
CA TRP A 363 14.14 -4.10 -23.34
C TRP A 363 13.36 -4.73 -24.49
N LYS A 364 13.47 -6.05 -24.64
CA LYS A 364 12.83 -6.81 -25.72
C LYS A 364 11.72 -7.71 -25.16
N PRO A 365 10.62 -7.92 -25.89
CA PRO A 365 9.65 -8.95 -25.55
C PRO A 365 10.31 -10.33 -25.56
N ILE A 366 10.09 -11.10 -24.49
CA ILE A 366 10.55 -12.49 -24.41
C ILE A 366 9.59 -13.36 -25.20
N ARG A 367 10.11 -14.07 -26.22
CA ARG A 367 9.30 -14.93 -27.12
C ARG A 367 9.25 -16.40 -26.71
N ASN A 368 9.91 -16.78 -25.61
CA ASN A 368 9.83 -18.13 -25.06
C ASN A 368 8.53 -18.30 -24.27
N LYS A 369 7.61 -19.14 -24.76
CA LYS A 369 6.30 -19.43 -24.12
C LYS A 369 6.40 -19.97 -22.69
N LYS A 370 7.53 -20.55 -22.28
CA LYS A 370 7.77 -21.04 -20.91
C LYS A 370 8.18 -19.93 -19.93
N SER A 371 8.51 -18.74 -20.42
CA SER A 371 8.88 -17.62 -19.56
C SER A 371 7.65 -17.00 -18.93
N LYS A 372 7.71 -16.68 -17.63
CA LYS A 372 6.68 -15.86 -16.97
C LYS A 372 6.45 -14.51 -17.67
N TYR A 373 7.48 -14.00 -18.34
CA TYR A 373 7.49 -12.73 -19.07
C TYR A 373 7.22 -12.88 -20.58
N TYR A 374 6.68 -14.02 -21.01
CA TYR A 374 6.35 -14.25 -22.41
C TYR A 374 5.38 -13.18 -22.95
N VAL A 375 5.67 -12.69 -24.16
CA VAL A 375 4.82 -11.80 -24.94
C VAL A 375 4.75 -12.32 -26.38
N SER A 376 3.55 -12.59 -26.88
CA SER A 376 3.37 -13.07 -28.25
C SER A 376 3.59 -11.96 -29.29
N PRO A 377 3.93 -12.30 -30.55
CA PRO A 377 3.96 -11.33 -31.63
C PRO A 377 2.61 -10.63 -31.87
N GLN A 378 1.49 -11.31 -31.59
CA GLN A 378 0.13 -10.77 -31.68
C GLN A 378 -0.13 -9.70 -30.62
N GLN A 379 0.41 -9.86 -29.41
CA GLN A 379 0.30 -8.85 -28.36
C GLN A 379 1.18 -7.63 -28.61
N TYR A 380 2.41 -7.86 -29.12
CA TYR A 380 3.36 -6.78 -29.37
C TYR A 380 4.36 -7.21 -30.44
N LEU A 381 4.27 -6.61 -31.63
CA LEU A 381 5.14 -6.90 -32.77
C LEU A 381 6.53 -6.25 -32.69
N PRO A 382 6.68 -4.98 -32.24
CA PRO A 382 7.97 -4.28 -32.31
C PRO A 382 9.10 -5.00 -31.55
N LYS A 383 10.33 -4.75 -32.01
CA LYS A 383 11.55 -5.40 -31.48
C LYS A 383 11.87 -5.00 -30.04
N TYR A 384 11.57 -3.76 -29.67
CA TYR A 384 11.84 -3.20 -28.36
C TYR A 384 10.55 -2.60 -27.79
N PHE A 385 10.36 -2.71 -26.48
CA PHE A 385 9.37 -1.92 -25.78
C PHE A 385 9.77 -0.43 -25.79
N PRO A 386 8.81 0.51 -25.72
CA PRO A 386 9.12 1.90 -25.40
C PRO A 386 9.82 1.96 -24.03
N ASP A 387 10.62 3.00 -23.78
CA ASP A 387 11.19 3.21 -22.45
C ASP A 387 10.07 3.26 -21.41
N PHE A 388 10.21 2.56 -20.29
CA PHE A 388 9.17 2.42 -19.25
C PHE A 388 9.78 2.47 -17.84
N THR A 389 9.00 2.86 -16.83
CA THR A 389 9.44 2.79 -15.43
C THR A 389 9.07 1.44 -14.84
N THR A 390 10.00 0.77 -14.15
CA THR A 390 9.76 -0.60 -13.67
C THR A 390 8.64 -0.69 -12.63
N GLY A 391 7.89 -1.79 -12.66
CA GLY A 391 6.67 -1.99 -11.89
C GLY A 391 6.72 -1.80 -10.36
N PRO A 392 7.79 -2.18 -9.63
CA PRO A 392 7.73 -2.19 -8.17
C PRO A 392 7.38 -0.84 -7.51
N ALA A 393 7.81 0.28 -8.10
CA ALA A 393 7.33 1.60 -7.73
C ALA A 393 7.54 2.65 -8.83
N TYR A 394 6.53 3.48 -9.07
CA TYR A 394 6.63 4.68 -9.90
C TYR A 394 5.64 5.75 -9.45
N LEU A 395 6.05 7.01 -9.57
CA LEU A 395 5.28 8.18 -9.19
C LEU A 395 4.76 8.88 -10.45
N MET A 396 3.47 9.20 -10.49
CA MET A 396 2.82 9.90 -11.61
C MET A 396 2.33 11.27 -11.14
N THR A 397 2.43 12.27 -12.02
CA THR A 397 1.64 13.50 -11.85
C THR A 397 0.17 13.18 -12.14
N SER A 398 -0.77 13.77 -11.42
CA SER A 398 -2.19 13.41 -11.56
C SER A 398 -2.82 13.78 -12.91
N ASP A 399 -2.27 14.79 -13.59
CA ASP A 399 -2.77 15.31 -14.86
C ASP A 399 -2.73 14.29 -16.01
N VAL A 400 -2.10 13.13 -15.83
CA VAL A 400 -2.06 12.05 -16.84
C VAL A 400 -3.02 10.90 -16.56
N ILE A 401 -3.61 10.84 -15.37
CA ILE A 401 -4.36 9.65 -14.92
C ILE A 401 -5.52 9.34 -15.86
N HIS A 402 -6.35 10.34 -16.18
CA HIS A 402 -7.48 10.19 -17.08
C HIS A 402 -7.08 9.63 -18.46
N GLU A 403 -6.08 10.25 -19.10
CA GLU A 403 -5.60 9.82 -20.41
C GLU A 403 -4.97 8.42 -20.38
N LEU A 404 -4.23 8.09 -19.30
CA LEU A 404 -3.68 6.76 -19.12
C LEU A 404 -4.78 5.71 -18.95
N TYR A 405 -5.85 6.01 -18.19
CA TYR A 405 -6.99 5.11 -18.02
C TYR A 405 -7.72 4.86 -19.35
N GLU A 406 -8.24 5.92 -19.98
CA GLU A 406 -9.02 5.84 -21.21
C GLU A 406 -8.22 5.17 -22.34
N LYS A 407 -6.95 5.56 -22.54
CA LYS A 407 -6.13 4.97 -23.60
C LYS A 407 -5.68 3.56 -23.32
N SER A 408 -5.62 3.13 -22.05
CA SER A 408 -5.39 1.72 -21.74
C SER A 408 -6.50 0.85 -22.33
N LEU A 409 -7.77 1.20 -22.11
CA LEU A 409 -8.90 0.39 -22.60
C LEU A 409 -8.84 0.15 -24.12
N GLU A 410 -8.23 1.07 -24.87
CA GLU A 410 -8.10 0.96 -26.32
C GLU A 410 -6.99 0.04 -26.81
N GLN A 411 -5.98 -0.27 -25.99
CA GLN A 411 -4.78 -1.02 -26.41
C GLN A 411 -4.95 -2.53 -26.33
N THR A 412 -4.08 -3.25 -27.03
CA THR A 412 -3.93 -4.70 -26.91
C THR A 412 -3.39 -5.08 -25.52
N TYR A 413 -4.09 -5.98 -24.83
CA TYR A 413 -3.74 -6.40 -23.48
C TYR A 413 -2.38 -7.08 -23.40
N LEU A 414 -1.59 -6.65 -22.41
CA LEU A 414 -0.31 -7.24 -22.07
C LEU A 414 -0.19 -7.30 -20.55
N LYS A 415 0.11 -8.49 -20.00
CA LYS A 415 0.12 -8.75 -18.55
C LYS A 415 1.28 -8.11 -17.77
N LEU A 416 2.32 -7.65 -18.46
CA LEU A 416 3.42 -6.88 -17.85
C LEU A 416 2.94 -5.44 -17.68
N GLU A 417 2.46 -5.11 -16.48
CA GLU A 417 1.71 -3.87 -16.22
C GLU A 417 2.56 -2.62 -16.45
N ASP A 418 3.84 -2.69 -16.12
CA ASP A 418 4.79 -1.59 -16.21
C ASP A 418 5.15 -1.26 -17.66
N VAL A 419 5.43 -2.28 -18.46
CA VAL A 419 5.62 -2.17 -19.91
C VAL A 419 4.37 -1.63 -20.58
N TYR A 420 3.20 -2.13 -20.19
CA TYR A 420 1.92 -1.73 -20.76
C TYR A 420 1.58 -0.27 -20.42
N THR A 421 1.49 0.06 -19.13
CA THR A 421 0.99 1.35 -18.64
C THR A 421 2.03 2.45 -18.83
N THR A 422 3.25 2.24 -18.31
CA THR A 422 4.29 3.30 -18.27
C THR A 422 5.17 3.30 -19.52
N GLY A 423 5.05 2.28 -20.38
CA GLY A 423 5.71 2.17 -21.66
C GLY A 423 4.77 2.46 -22.83
N ILE A 424 3.91 1.50 -23.18
CA ILE A 424 3.07 1.54 -24.39
C ILE A 424 2.04 2.68 -24.30
N VAL A 425 1.19 2.67 -23.27
CA VAL A 425 0.12 3.68 -23.12
C VAL A 425 0.72 5.06 -22.91
N ALA A 426 1.68 5.19 -21.97
CA ALA A 426 2.39 6.45 -21.74
C ALA A 426 3.08 7.02 -23.00
N GLN A 427 3.60 6.18 -23.89
CA GLN A 427 4.19 6.63 -25.16
C GLN A 427 3.13 7.20 -26.11
N ILE A 428 1.94 6.60 -26.16
CA ILE A 428 0.81 7.05 -27.00
C ILE A 428 0.29 8.40 -26.53
N VAL A 429 0.08 8.55 -25.21
CA VAL A 429 -0.38 9.81 -24.60
C VAL A 429 0.77 10.81 -24.36
N LYS A 430 1.98 10.55 -24.88
CA LYS A 430 3.14 11.46 -24.83
C LYS A 430 3.53 11.89 -23.40
N VAL A 431 3.41 10.97 -22.44
CA VAL A 431 3.86 11.18 -21.06
C VAL A 431 5.36 10.94 -20.97
N LYS A 432 6.07 11.84 -20.28
CA LYS A 432 7.52 11.78 -20.14
C LYS A 432 7.90 10.85 -19.00
N ARG A 433 8.77 9.87 -19.28
CA ARG A 433 9.32 8.97 -18.27
C ARG A 433 10.68 9.49 -17.81
N VAL A 434 10.86 9.71 -16.52
CA VAL A 434 12.07 10.28 -15.93
C VAL A 434 12.75 9.26 -15.04
N HIS A 435 14.04 9.03 -15.31
CA HIS A 435 14.85 8.20 -14.46
C HIS A 435 15.18 8.93 -13.16
N VAL A 436 14.82 8.30 -12.04
CA VAL A 436 15.20 8.74 -10.70
C VAL A 436 16.06 7.64 -10.07
N THR A 437 17.26 7.98 -9.62
CA THR A 437 18.25 6.99 -9.14
C THR A 437 17.88 6.45 -7.77
N GLU A 438 17.11 7.22 -6.99
CA GLU A 438 16.64 6.88 -5.66
C GLU A 438 15.43 5.93 -5.64
N PHE A 439 14.77 5.72 -6.77
CA PHE A 439 13.79 4.63 -6.93
C PHE A 439 14.54 3.32 -7.18
N LEU A 440 14.79 2.56 -6.11
CA LEU A 440 15.48 1.28 -6.21
C LEU A 440 14.45 0.15 -6.40
N ASN A 441 14.68 -0.67 -7.42
CA ASN A 441 13.91 -1.87 -7.74
C ASN A 441 14.63 -3.17 -7.30
N ARG A 442 15.54 -3.04 -6.33
CA ARG A 442 16.36 -4.13 -5.81
C ARG A 442 16.52 -4.04 -4.30
N ARG A 443 16.88 -5.17 -3.71
CA ARG A 443 17.36 -5.21 -2.33
C ARG A 443 18.69 -4.46 -2.21
N ILE A 444 18.90 -3.85 -1.05
CA ILE A 444 20.14 -3.17 -0.67
C ILE A 444 20.58 -3.60 0.72
N ALA A 445 21.81 -3.28 1.10
CA ALA A 445 22.23 -3.40 2.49
C ALA A 445 21.46 -2.39 3.36
N PHE A 446 20.77 -2.88 4.39
CA PHE A 446 19.91 -2.10 5.30
C PHE A 446 20.69 -1.33 6.36
N ASN A 447 21.74 -0.61 5.95
CA ASN A 447 22.32 0.43 6.80
C ASN A 447 21.52 1.73 6.65
N ALA A 448 21.46 2.51 7.72
CA ALA A 448 20.60 3.68 7.78
C ALA A 448 20.89 4.71 6.68
N CYS A 449 22.14 4.85 6.23
CA CYS A 449 22.49 5.81 5.19
C CYS A 449 22.00 5.43 3.80
N ASN A 450 22.05 4.15 3.44
CA ASN A 450 21.45 3.69 2.20
C ASN A 450 19.93 3.90 2.22
N ILE A 451 19.27 3.61 3.35
CA ILE A 451 17.81 3.82 3.50
C ILE A 451 17.45 5.31 3.40
N LYS A 452 18.17 6.21 4.08
CA LYS A 452 17.95 7.67 4.01
C LYS A 452 18.22 8.25 2.62
N LYS A 453 19.11 7.63 1.84
CA LYS A 453 19.44 8.06 0.46
C LYS A 453 18.46 7.51 -0.59
N ALA A 454 17.68 6.47 -0.30
CA ALA A 454 16.69 5.90 -1.23
C ALA A 454 15.28 6.48 -1.02
N ILE A 455 14.50 6.56 -2.10
CA ILE A 455 13.04 6.80 -2.07
C ILE A 455 12.31 5.47 -1.88
N SER A 456 12.71 4.43 -2.62
CA SER A 456 12.10 3.11 -2.55
C SER A 456 13.16 2.02 -2.46
N VAL A 457 12.81 0.88 -1.84
CA VAL A 457 13.61 -0.35 -1.78
C VAL A 457 12.69 -1.53 -2.01
N HIS A 458 13.13 -2.50 -2.83
CA HIS A 458 12.33 -3.67 -3.21
C HIS A 458 12.81 -4.95 -2.52
N MET A 459 11.94 -5.97 -2.48
CA MET A 459 12.16 -7.26 -1.81
C MET A 459 12.36 -7.11 -0.30
N VAL A 460 11.51 -6.32 0.34
CA VAL A 460 11.49 -6.09 1.79
C VAL A 460 10.38 -6.91 2.42
N LYS A 461 10.73 -7.89 3.25
CA LYS A 461 9.77 -8.73 3.95
C LYS A 461 9.10 -7.98 5.10
N GLY A 462 7.92 -8.44 5.53
CA GLY A 462 7.15 -7.80 6.62
C GLY A 462 7.97 -7.48 7.87
N GLN A 463 8.77 -8.43 8.38
CA GLN A 463 9.62 -8.17 9.55
C GLN A 463 10.72 -7.13 9.27
N GLU A 464 11.27 -7.11 8.05
CA GLU A 464 12.32 -6.18 7.66
C GLU A 464 11.78 -4.75 7.53
N GLN A 465 10.49 -4.56 7.23
CA GLN A 465 9.85 -3.23 7.18
C GLN A 465 10.09 -2.46 8.48
N TYR A 466 9.96 -3.12 9.64
CA TYR A 466 10.18 -2.52 10.96
C TYR A 466 11.65 -2.11 11.17
N ASP A 467 12.59 -2.93 10.71
CA ASP A 467 14.02 -2.66 10.82
C ASP A 467 14.46 -1.47 9.97
N LEU A 468 13.93 -1.36 8.74
CA LEU A 468 14.18 -0.22 7.86
C LEU A 468 13.52 1.04 8.43
N TRP A 469 12.29 0.91 8.93
CA TRP A 469 11.54 2.00 9.53
C TRP A 469 12.25 2.59 10.74
N LYS A 470 12.68 1.75 11.68
CA LYS A 470 13.46 2.17 12.85
C LYS A 470 14.74 2.91 12.46
N LYS A 471 15.46 2.43 11.43
CA LYS A 471 16.69 3.07 10.93
C LYS A 471 16.42 4.40 10.22
N LEU A 472 15.26 4.52 9.55
CA LEU A 472 14.86 5.77 8.92
C LEU A 472 14.52 6.83 9.98
N MET A 473 13.83 6.42 11.05
CA MET A 473 13.40 7.29 12.14
C MET A 473 14.52 7.69 13.11
N ASP A 474 15.68 7.03 13.07
CA ASP A 474 16.84 7.40 13.88
C ASP A 474 17.44 8.75 13.42
N THR A 475 17.10 9.82 14.14
CA THR A 475 17.58 11.19 13.89
C THR A 475 19.02 11.42 14.33
N ASN A 476 19.58 10.56 15.19
CA ASN A 476 20.93 10.73 15.74
C ASN A 476 22.01 10.26 14.74
N LEU A 477 21.61 9.44 13.76
CA LEU A 477 22.53 8.90 12.77
C LEU A 477 22.84 9.90 11.65
N LYS A 478 24.08 10.42 11.67
CA LYS A 478 24.64 11.28 10.62
C LYS A 478 25.22 10.43 9.49
N CYS A 479 24.73 10.65 8.28
CA CYS A 479 25.28 10.05 7.08
C CYS A 479 26.31 10.97 6.46
N LYS A 480 27.53 10.45 6.30
CA LYS A 480 28.59 11.14 5.56
C LYS A 480 28.29 11.19 4.07
#